data_AF-A0A316HYJ4-F1
#
_entry.id   AF-A0A316HYJ4-F1
#
_cell.length_a   1.000
_cell.length_b   1.000
_cell.length_c   1.000
_cell.angle_alpha   90.00
_cell.angle_beta   90.00
_cell.angle_gamma   90.00
#
_symmetry.space_group_name_H-M   'P 1'
#
loop_
_entity.id
_entity.type
_entity.pdbx_description
1 polymer ?
#
loop_
_entity_poly.entity_id
_entity_poly.type
_entity_poly.pdbx_seq_one_letter_code
_entity_poly.pdbx_strand_id
1 'polypeptide(L)'
;MRRLALLVLLCATLVGCAAIADLAALQTRVQDAGYQNVSLYHRSDNGTDLLEITASGSDPDQVAEIVWDTYPEHVDQLSITLNGTQKVYSEAELREAFGERQVTVKPDDDTDVMKSLFTWLIVGAVVFLLFIIGLIILIVVLMRRSRRRKAQQQPYPGWPAGPPPAA
;
A
#
# COMPACT_ATOMS: atom_id res chain seq x y z
N MET A 1 -12.56 -20.98 -4.73
CA MET A 1 -11.88 -19.83 -5.38
C MET A 1 -12.15 -18.49 -4.70
N ARG A 2 -13.41 -18.08 -4.41
CA ARG A 2 -13.72 -16.79 -3.75
C ARG A 2 -13.12 -16.61 -2.33
N ARG A 3 -12.98 -17.70 -1.56
CA ARG A 3 -12.37 -17.67 -0.22
C ARG A 3 -10.84 -17.53 -0.24
N LEU A 4 -10.17 -18.09 -1.25
CA LEU A 4 -8.72 -17.94 -1.44
C LEU A 4 -8.36 -16.53 -1.90
N ALA A 5 -9.16 -15.91 -2.78
CA ALA A 5 -8.96 -14.52 -3.19
C ALA A 5 -9.09 -13.54 -2.02
N LEU A 6 -10.04 -13.76 -1.10
CA LEU A 6 -10.18 -12.96 0.12
C LEU A 6 -9.00 -13.15 1.07
N LEU A 7 -8.47 -14.37 1.20
CA LEU A 7 -7.31 -14.67 2.03
C LEU A 7 -6.04 -14.02 1.48
N VAL A 8 -5.82 -14.09 0.17
CA VAL A 8 -4.67 -13.44 -0.50
C VAL A 8 -4.78 -11.92 -0.42
N LEU A 9 -5.98 -11.35 -0.59
CA LEU A 9 -6.20 -9.90 -0.44
C LEU A 9 -5.97 -9.43 1.00
N LEU A 10 -6.38 -10.21 2.00
CA LEU A 10 -6.12 -9.95 3.42
C LEU A 10 -4.62 -10.05 3.75
N CYS A 11 -3.92 -11.07 3.24
CA CYS A 11 -2.49 -11.23 3.43
C CYS A 11 -1.68 -10.12 2.74
N ALA A 12 -2.08 -9.68 1.55
CA ALA A 12 -1.44 -8.57 0.85
C ALA A 12 -1.60 -7.24 1.61
N THR A 13 -2.74 -7.02 2.28
CA THR A 13 -2.89 -5.85 3.15
C THR A 13 -2.06 -5.93 4.44
N LEU A 14 -1.76 -7.13 4.93
CA LEU A 14 -1.01 -7.29 6.19
C LEU A 14 0.48 -6.98 6.05
N VAL A 15 1.11 -7.35 4.93
CA VAL A 15 2.57 -7.17 4.73
C VAL A 15 2.93 -5.70 4.49
N GLY A 16 2.09 -4.94 3.78
CA GLY A 16 2.34 -3.52 3.54
C GLY A 16 2.09 -2.61 4.75
N CYS A 17 1.37 -3.09 5.78
CA CYS A 17 1.01 -2.27 6.93
C CYS A 17 2.11 -2.19 8.00
N ALA A 18 3.05 -3.14 8.06
CA ALA A 18 4.05 -3.17 9.14
C ALA A 18 4.99 -1.96 9.11
N ALA A 19 5.64 -1.68 7.97
CA ALA A 19 6.52 -0.52 7.82
C ALA A 19 5.78 0.82 8.01
N ILE A 20 4.53 0.89 7.53
CA ILE A 20 3.68 2.07 7.72
C ILE A 20 3.32 2.26 9.20
N ALA A 21 3.04 1.16 9.91
CA ALA A 21 2.75 1.19 11.34
C ALA A 21 3.96 1.65 12.16
N ASP A 22 5.17 1.23 11.80
CA ASP A 22 6.39 1.62 12.49
C ASP A 22 6.69 3.12 12.30
N LEU A 23 6.54 3.63 11.06
CA LEU A 23 6.63 5.07 10.78
C LEU A 23 5.54 5.87 11.51
N ALA A 24 4.31 5.36 11.55
CA ALA A 24 3.21 6.03 12.27
C ALA A 24 3.44 6.02 13.80
N ALA A 25 3.99 4.94 14.35
CA ALA A 25 4.36 4.85 15.75
C ALA A 25 5.47 5.84 16.10
N LEU A 26 6.51 5.94 15.24
CA LEU A 26 7.56 6.94 15.38
C LEU A 26 6.99 8.36 15.32
N GLN A 27 6.11 8.64 14.35
CA GLN A 27 5.46 9.96 14.23
C GLN A 27 4.71 10.32 15.50
N THR A 28 3.95 9.37 16.05
CA THR A 28 3.18 9.57 17.27
C THR A 28 4.09 9.86 18.45
N ARG A 29 5.20 9.13 18.62
CA ARG A 29 6.17 9.41 19.71
C ARG A 29 6.82 10.78 19.58
N VAL A 30 7.20 11.18 18.36
CA VAL A 30 7.77 12.51 18.12
C VAL A 30 6.72 13.60 18.41
N GLN A 31 5.45 13.38 18.06
CA GLN A 31 4.36 14.30 18.43
C GLN A 31 4.10 14.36 19.94
N ASP A 32 4.12 13.21 20.62
CA ASP A 32 3.94 13.11 22.07
C ASP A 32 5.08 13.80 22.84
N ALA A 33 6.28 13.86 22.24
CA ALA A 33 7.41 14.63 22.77
C ALA A 33 7.26 16.16 22.57
N GLY A 34 6.19 16.63 21.92
CA GLY A 34 5.85 18.05 21.78
C GLY A 34 6.17 18.66 20.41
N TYR A 35 6.64 17.87 19.45
CA TYR A 35 6.94 18.34 18.10
C TYR A 35 5.68 18.43 17.24
N GLN A 36 5.60 19.43 16.38
CA GLN A 36 4.46 19.67 15.50
C GLN A 36 4.84 19.54 14.03
N ASN A 37 3.85 19.42 13.15
CA ASN A 37 4.06 19.32 11.70
C ASN A 37 5.07 18.23 11.31
N VAL A 38 5.06 17.11 12.05
CA VAL A 38 6.00 16.01 11.85
C VAL A 38 5.70 15.32 10.53
N SER A 39 6.67 15.30 9.63
CA SER A 39 6.68 14.47 8.43
C SER A 39 7.93 13.60 8.43
N LEU A 40 7.72 12.30 8.24
CA LEU A 40 8.77 11.30 8.17
C LEU A 40 8.86 10.78 6.74
N TYR A 41 10.08 10.61 6.25
CA TYR A 41 10.34 10.07 4.95
C TYR A 41 11.55 9.14 5.01
N HIS A 42 11.31 7.85 4.79
CA HIS A 42 12.38 6.87 4.65
C HIS A 42 12.64 6.65 3.16
N ARG A 43 13.91 6.77 2.76
CA ARG A 43 14.39 6.42 1.42
C ARG A 43 15.65 5.58 1.53
N SER A 44 15.72 4.52 0.75
CA SER A 44 16.96 3.81 0.46
C SER A 44 17.52 4.30 -0.89
N ASP A 45 18.79 4.72 -0.92
CA ASP A 45 19.50 5.12 -2.15
C ASP A 45 20.88 4.45 -2.20
N ASN A 46 21.16 3.71 -3.28
CA ASN A 46 22.40 2.94 -3.47
C ASN A 46 22.80 2.01 -2.30
N GLY A 47 21.82 1.47 -1.57
CA GLY A 47 22.06 0.63 -0.38
C GLY A 47 22.45 1.42 0.87
N THR A 48 22.14 2.72 0.88
CA THR A 48 22.20 3.57 2.07
C THR A 48 20.80 3.97 2.48
N ASP A 49 20.42 3.64 3.71
CA ASP A 49 19.11 3.95 4.27
C ASP A 49 19.12 5.31 4.97
N LEU A 50 18.42 6.26 4.34
CA LEU A 50 18.25 7.63 4.81
C LEU A 50 16.85 7.81 5.42
N LEU A 51 16.82 8.15 6.70
CA LEU A 51 15.60 8.61 7.37
C LEU A 51 15.59 10.13 7.47
N GLU A 52 14.63 10.77 6.84
CA GLU A 52 14.42 12.21 6.89
C GLU A 52 13.20 12.55 7.75
N ILE A 53 13.39 13.47 8.69
CA ILE A 53 12.37 13.92 9.63
C ILE A 53 12.29 15.43 9.54
N THR A 54 11.15 15.96 9.11
CA THR A 54 10.88 17.40 9.20
C THR A 54 9.83 17.63 10.28
N ALA A 55 10.10 18.56 11.18
CA ALA A 55 9.17 18.92 12.24
C ALA A 55 9.37 20.38 12.69
N SER A 56 8.46 20.86 13.52
CA SER A 56 8.58 22.11 14.27
C SER A 56 8.82 21.77 15.74
N GLY A 57 9.92 22.26 16.30
CA GLY A 57 10.33 21.97 17.68
C GLY A 57 11.64 22.66 18.03
N SER A 58 12.18 22.39 19.22
CA SER A 58 13.36 23.11 19.74
C SER A 58 14.64 22.29 19.74
N ASP A 59 14.56 20.96 19.79
CA ASP A 59 15.73 20.11 20.06
C ASP A 59 15.87 18.95 19.04
N PRO A 60 16.80 19.03 18.08
CA PRO A 60 17.02 17.95 17.13
C PRO A 60 17.66 16.71 17.79
N ASP A 61 18.39 16.87 18.89
CA ASP A 61 19.06 15.76 19.55
C ASP A 61 18.06 14.85 20.26
N GLN A 62 17.01 15.42 20.87
CA GLN A 62 15.91 14.65 21.44
C GLN A 62 15.14 13.84 20.37
N VAL A 63 14.94 14.39 19.17
CA VAL A 63 14.33 13.64 18.06
C VAL A 63 15.24 12.49 17.63
N ALA A 64 16.56 12.73 17.56
CA ALA A 64 17.53 11.70 17.23
C ALA A 64 17.52 10.54 18.23
N GLU A 65 17.44 10.85 19.53
CA GLU A 65 17.30 9.84 20.60
C GLU A 65 16.04 9.01 20.43
N ILE A 66 14.88 9.66 20.23
CA ILE A 66 13.59 8.95 20.03
C ILE A 66 13.67 7.99 18.84
N VAL A 67 14.28 8.42 17.74
CA VAL A 67 14.46 7.59 16.55
C VAL A 67 15.35 6.39 16.86
N TRP A 68 16.51 6.63 17.48
CA TRP A 68 17.47 5.58 17.82
C TRP A 68 16.89 4.49 18.74
N ASP A 69 16.04 4.90 19.68
CA ASP A 69 15.43 4.02 20.68
C ASP A 69 14.09 3.39 20.24
N THR A 70 13.51 3.84 19.13
CA THR A 70 12.17 3.38 18.70
C THR A 70 12.18 2.71 17.35
N TYR A 71 12.99 3.19 16.42
CA TYR A 71 12.86 2.82 15.02
C TYR A 71 13.53 1.46 14.76
N PRO A 72 12.76 0.44 14.33
CA PRO A 72 13.27 -0.93 14.22
C PRO A 72 14.04 -1.19 12.92
N GLU A 73 13.96 -0.31 11.92
CA GLU A 73 14.68 -0.48 10.65
C GLU A 73 16.12 0.02 10.77
N HIS A 74 16.99 -0.47 9.89
CA HIS A 74 18.33 0.05 9.75
C HIS A 74 18.30 1.50 9.22
N VAL A 75 19.22 2.33 9.72
CA VAL A 75 19.34 3.73 9.31
C VAL A 75 20.81 4.08 9.33
N ASP A 76 21.39 4.25 8.14
CA ASP A 76 22.76 4.70 7.97
C ASP A 76 22.89 6.20 8.26
N GLN A 77 21.86 6.96 7.87
CA GLN A 77 21.84 8.40 7.96
C GLN A 77 20.48 8.93 8.42
N LEU A 78 20.49 9.78 9.43
CA LEU A 78 19.33 10.46 9.97
C LEU A 78 19.43 11.95 9.70
N SER A 79 18.48 12.48 8.94
CA SER A 79 18.38 13.89 8.59
C SER A 79 17.19 14.51 9.31
N ILE A 80 17.44 15.43 10.23
CA ILE A 80 16.41 16.08 11.03
C ILE A 80 16.37 17.57 10.65
N THR A 81 15.23 18.02 10.15
CA THR A 81 14.96 19.42 9.81
C THR A 81 13.96 20.00 10.79
N LEU A 82 14.43 20.86 11.71
CA LEU A 82 13.61 21.57 12.68
C LEU A 82 13.53 23.06 12.35
N ASN A 83 12.31 23.58 12.17
CA ASN A 83 12.08 25.00 11.82
C ASN A 83 12.96 25.50 10.66
N GLY A 84 13.23 24.64 9.67
CA GLY A 84 14.10 24.96 8.52
C GLY A 84 15.61 24.82 8.78
N THR A 85 16.03 24.46 9.99
CA THR A 85 17.43 24.11 10.29
C THR A 85 17.62 22.60 10.19
N GLN A 86 18.52 22.17 9.31
CA GLN A 86 18.82 20.76 9.09
C GLN A 86 20.06 20.34 9.89
N LYS A 87 19.96 19.20 10.57
CA LYS A 87 21.07 18.52 11.24
C LYS A 87 21.07 17.06 10.80
N VAL A 88 22.24 16.56 10.46
CA VAL A 88 22.43 15.22 9.90
C VAL A 88 23.30 14.43 10.85
N TYR A 89 22.89 13.20 11.13
CA TYR A 89 23.60 12.26 11.98
C TYR A 89 23.87 10.98 11.18
N SER A 90 25.08 10.48 11.28
CA SER A 90 25.44 9.13 10.85
C SER A 90 25.08 8.11 11.95
N GLU A 91 24.93 6.86 11.56
CA GLU A 91 24.77 5.76 12.51
C GLU A 91 25.89 5.72 13.58
N ALA A 92 27.13 6.03 13.17
CA ALA A 92 28.28 6.10 14.08
C ALA A 92 28.11 7.22 15.13
N GLU A 93 27.65 8.40 14.72
CA GLU A 93 27.39 9.53 15.64
C GLU A 93 26.23 9.23 16.58
N LEU A 94 25.16 8.58 16.10
CA LEU A 94 24.03 8.18 16.95
C LEU A 94 24.46 7.13 17.98
N ARG A 95 25.28 6.16 17.57
CA ARG A 95 25.86 5.15 18.46
C ARG A 95 26.82 5.76 19.48
N GLU A 96 27.63 6.73 19.08
CA GLU A 96 28.52 7.45 20.00
C GLU A 96 27.74 8.30 21.01
N ALA A 97 26.66 8.95 20.55
CA ALA A 97 25.84 9.84 21.39
C ALA A 97 24.92 9.07 22.36
N PHE A 98 24.25 8.01 21.89
CA PHE A 98 23.18 7.33 22.62
C PHE A 98 23.51 5.88 23.02
N GLY A 99 24.64 5.35 22.55
CA GLY A 99 25.08 3.98 22.85
C GLY A 99 24.46 2.93 21.92
N GLU A 100 24.49 1.68 22.36
CA GLU A 100 23.92 0.55 21.61
C GLU A 100 22.39 0.68 21.48
N ARG A 101 21.86 0.28 20.31
CA ARG A 101 20.41 0.33 20.06
C ARG A 101 19.67 -0.60 21.03
N GLN A 102 18.61 -0.08 21.62
CA GLN A 102 17.70 -0.86 22.47
C GLN A 102 16.66 -1.65 21.67
N VAL A 103 16.49 -1.34 20.38
CA VAL A 103 15.51 -1.98 19.50
C VAL A 103 16.17 -3.13 18.75
N THR A 104 15.45 -4.25 18.64
CA THR A 104 15.86 -5.34 17.74
C THR A 104 15.75 -4.85 16.30
N VAL A 105 16.89 -4.58 15.67
CA VAL A 105 16.96 -4.16 14.27
C VAL A 105 16.43 -5.31 13.41
N LYS A 106 15.43 -5.02 12.57
CA LYS A 106 14.95 -6.01 11.61
C LYS A 106 16.06 -6.28 10.59
N PRO A 107 16.24 -7.54 10.15
CA PRO A 107 17.18 -7.82 9.08
C PRO A 107 16.78 -7.03 7.83
N ASP A 108 17.75 -6.35 7.22
CA ASP A 108 17.54 -5.62 5.98
C ASP A 108 16.96 -6.58 4.95
N ASP A 109 15.71 -6.34 4.55
CA ASP A 109 14.93 -7.20 3.67
C ASP A 109 15.34 -6.99 2.19
N ASP A 110 16.66 -6.83 1.99
CA ASP A 110 17.17 -5.94 0.97
C ASP A 110 17.36 -6.63 -0.39
N THR A 111 16.77 -5.97 -1.38
CA THR A 111 16.98 -6.04 -2.83
C THR A 111 16.43 -7.22 -3.65
N ASP A 112 16.66 -8.48 -3.29
CA ASP A 112 16.27 -9.59 -4.19
C ASP A 112 14.82 -10.04 -3.99
N VAL A 113 14.39 -10.13 -2.72
CA VAL A 113 13.04 -10.57 -2.38
C VAL A 113 12.04 -9.47 -2.74
N MET A 114 12.35 -8.20 -2.46
CA MET A 114 11.46 -7.09 -2.76
C MET A 114 11.33 -6.82 -4.28
N LYS A 115 12.41 -6.91 -5.07
CA LYS A 115 12.30 -6.84 -6.54
C LYS A 115 11.50 -8.01 -7.11
N SER A 116 11.71 -9.21 -6.59
CA SER A 116 10.95 -10.40 -6.99
C SER A 116 9.47 -10.24 -6.64
N LEU A 117 9.16 -9.73 -5.45
CA LEU A 117 7.79 -9.43 -4.99
C LEU A 117 7.14 -8.32 -5.81
N PHE A 118 7.83 -7.22 -6.09
CA PHE A 118 7.31 -6.15 -6.96
C PHE A 118 7.07 -6.67 -8.38
N THR A 119 7.98 -7.48 -8.92
CA THR A 119 7.81 -8.11 -10.23
C THR A 119 6.60 -9.04 -10.23
N TRP A 120 6.44 -9.88 -9.20
CA TRP A 120 5.28 -10.74 -9.04
C TRP A 120 3.97 -9.98 -8.83
N LEU A 121 4.01 -8.85 -8.13
CA LEU A 121 2.86 -7.99 -7.90
C LEU A 121 2.43 -7.29 -9.18
N ILE A 122 3.39 -6.78 -9.97
CA ILE A 122 3.13 -6.19 -11.30
C ILE A 122 2.56 -7.25 -12.24
N VAL A 123 3.18 -8.44 -12.30
CA VAL A 123 2.68 -9.56 -13.12
C VAL A 123 1.27 -9.95 -12.68
N GLY A 124 1.02 -10.05 -11.37
CA GLY A 124 -0.29 -10.32 -10.80
C GLY A 124 -1.33 -9.26 -11.17
N ALA A 125 -0.96 -7.98 -11.09
CA ALA A 125 -1.81 -6.86 -11.46
C ALA A 125 -2.16 -6.86 -12.96
N VAL A 126 -1.19 -7.15 -13.83
CA VAL A 126 -1.41 -7.25 -15.28
C VAL A 126 -2.32 -8.44 -15.61
N VAL A 127 -2.08 -9.61 -15.01
CA VAL A 127 -2.93 -10.79 -15.19
C VAL A 127 -4.36 -10.52 -14.69
N PHE A 128 -4.51 -9.84 -13.56
CA PHE A 128 -5.82 -9.45 -13.03
C PHE A 128 -6.54 -8.46 -13.95
N LEU A 129 -5.83 -7.47 -14.49
CA LEU A 129 -6.38 -6.52 -15.47
C LEU A 129 -6.86 -7.26 -16.73
N LEU A 130 -6.04 -8.18 -17.26
CA LEU A 130 -6.42 -9.01 -18.41
C LEU A 130 -7.64 -9.88 -18.11
N PHE A 131 -7.73 -10.42 -16.89
CA PHE A 131 -8.88 -11.20 -16.45
C PHE A 131 -10.15 -10.34 -16.40
N ILE A 132 -10.09 -9.12 -15.87
CA ILE A 132 -11.22 -8.18 -15.88
C ILE A 132 -11.63 -7.82 -17.31
N ILE A 133 -10.66 -7.51 -18.19
CA ILE A 133 -10.95 -7.22 -19.60
C ILE A 133 -11.65 -8.41 -20.27
N GLY A 134 -11.15 -9.63 -20.06
CA GLY A 134 -11.78 -10.85 -20.55
C GLY A 134 -13.21 -11.05 -20.03
N LEU A 135 -13.44 -10.77 -18.74
CA LEU A 135 -14.77 -10.80 -18.12
C LEU A 135 -15.72 -9.78 -18.76
N ILE A 136 -15.27 -8.56 -19.00
CA ILE A 136 -16.06 -7.52 -19.67
C ILE A 136 -16.45 -7.98 -21.08
N ILE A 137 -15.49 -8.50 -21.85
CA ILE A 137 -15.76 -9.02 -23.21
C ILE A 137 -16.77 -10.17 -23.15
N LEU A 138 -16.61 -11.11 -22.21
CA LEU A 138 -17.54 -12.22 -22.01
C LEU A 138 -18.96 -11.72 -21.72
N ILE A 139 -19.10 -10.74 -20.82
CA ILE A 139 -20.39 -10.13 -20.49
C ILE A 139 -20.99 -9.46 -21.74
N VAL A 140 -20.21 -8.69 -22.49
CA VAL A 140 -20.67 -8.03 -23.72
C VAL A 140 -21.12 -9.05 -24.77
N VAL A 141 -20.39 -10.15 -24.94
CA VAL A 141 -20.75 -11.23 -25.87
C VAL A 141 -22.00 -11.96 -25.40
N LEU A 142 -22.13 -12.26 -24.11
CA LEU A 142 -23.33 -12.88 -23.53
C LEU A 142 -24.55 -11.96 -23.66
N MET A 143 -24.39 -10.66 -23.44
CA MET A 143 -25.46 -9.67 -23.63
C MET A 143 -25.83 -9.56 -25.11
N ARG A 144 -24.87 -9.54 -26.04
CA ARG A 144 -25.15 -9.55 -27.49
C ARG A 144 -25.85 -10.84 -27.92
N ARG A 145 -25.40 -12.00 -27.44
CA ARG A 145 -26.01 -13.31 -27.73
C ARG A 145 -27.42 -13.42 -27.15
N SER A 146 -27.62 -12.93 -25.92
CA SER A 146 -28.92 -12.85 -25.26
C SER A 146 -29.87 -11.92 -26.00
N ARG A 147 -29.43 -10.71 -26.38
CA ARG A 147 -30.23 -9.76 -27.17
C ARG A 147 -30.59 -10.31 -28.55
N ARG A 148 -29.66 -10.99 -29.24
CA ARG A 148 -29.96 -11.66 -30.53
C ARG A 148 -31.01 -12.77 -30.38
N ARG A 149 -30.94 -13.57 -29.32
CA ARG A 149 -31.96 -14.61 -29.04
C ARG A 149 -33.32 -14.01 -28.70
N LYS A 150 -33.36 -12.91 -27.95
CA LYS A 150 -34.61 -12.18 -27.64
C LYS A 150 -35.20 -11.49 -28.86
N ALA A 151 -34.37 -10.96 -29.77
CA ALA A 151 -34.84 -10.37 -31.03
C ALA A 151 -35.43 -11.40 -32.01
N GLN A 152 -35.03 -12.68 -31.92
CA GLN A 152 -35.63 -13.77 -32.69
C GLN A 152 -36.95 -14.31 -32.09
N GLN A 153 -37.27 -13.98 -30.84
CA GLN A 153 -38.59 -14.24 -30.27
C GLN A 153 -39.52 -13.08 -30.62
N GLN A 154 -39.92 -12.98 -31.89
CA GLN A 154 -41.04 -12.11 -32.25
C GLN A 154 -42.35 -12.69 -31.65
N PRO A 155 -43.28 -11.84 -31.18
CA PRO A 155 -44.56 -12.29 -30.65
C PRO A 155 -45.37 -12.97 -31.75
N TYR A 156 -45.95 -14.12 -31.41
CA TYR A 156 -46.87 -14.87 -32.26
C TYR A 156 -48.03 -13.96 -32.71
N PRO A 157 -48.41 -13.90 -34.00
CA PRO A 157 -49.56 -13.12 -34.44
C PRO A 157 -50.82 -13.67 -33.76
N GLY A 158 -51.55 -12.81 -33.06
CA GLY A 158 -52.82 -13.17 -32.41
C GLY A 158 -53.82 -13.69 -33.44
N TRP A 159 -54.39 -14.87 -33.16
CA TRP A 159 -55.49 -15.43 -33.93
C TRP A 159 -56.73 -14.52 -33.84
N PRO A 160 -57.43 -14.23 -34.95
CA PRO A 160 -58.69 -13.49 -34.87
C PRO A 160 -59.73 -14.33 -34.12
N ALA A 161 -60.27 -13.75 -33.06
CA ALA A 161 -61.40 -14.30 -32.31
C ALA A 161 -62.58 -14.53 -33.26
N GLY A 162 -63.11 -15.75 -33.28
CA GLY A 162 -64.24 -16.13 -34.12
C GLY A 162 -65.50 -15.31 -33.81
N PRO A 163 -66.41 -15.17 -34.79
CA PRO A 163 -67.63 -14.38 -34.63
C PRO A 163 -68.57 -15.00 -33.59
N PRO A 164 -69.32 -14.18 -32.82
CA PRO A 164 -70.26 -14.67 -31.81
C PRO A 164 -71.44 -15.42 -32.45
N PRO A 165 -72.03 -16.40 -31.74
CA PRO A 165 -73.12 -17.22 -32.26
C PRO A 165 -74.38 -16.38 -32.56
N ALA A 166 -75.04 -16.75 -33.67
CA ALA A 166 -76.17 -16.08 -34.28
C ALA A 166 -77.47 -16.15 -33.45
N ALA A 167 -78.34 -15.16 -33.68
CA ALA A 167 -79.71 -15.08 -33.19
C ALA A 167 -80.66 -16.04 -33.93
#